data_AF-A0A9E1RB29-F1
#
_entry.id   AF-A0A9E1RB29-F1
#
_cell.length_a   1.000
_cell.length_b   1.000
_cell.length_c   1.000
_cell.angle_alpha   90.00
_cell.angle_beta   90.00
_cell.angle_gamma   90.00
#
_symmetry.space_group_name_H-M   'P 1'
#
loop_
_entity.id
_entity.type
_entity.pdbx_description
1 polymer ?
#
loop_
_entity_poly.entity_id
_entity_poly.type
_entity_poly.pdbx_seq_one_letter_code
_entity_poly.pdbx_strand_id
1 'polypeptide(L)'
;QVFTRAGKQLYGSALTSSEQTALITSGNGFSATAAYDSTYNNQTGSNAYMDASVTVANADSGDTRDYFALAGSLKEDLLVFVTGAGTAEVSGQWGNVAEVDVREQLRQNIDIQFAADASSYILTDSTTNTNIASGTYTAGNTIEHNGWTVSFDAPIQANDKFSVRGNSAQAGDNRNLLKLIELQDNKDIFSGRGDFTEVYTDIIGDLGYSVVQSAVSRDAQQIIFDQAQAKRDETSAVSLDEEAADMLRYQQAYQASAQIISTATKLFDTILGIR
;
A
#
# COMPACT_ATOMS: atom_id res chain seq x y z
N GLN A 1 9.94 35.70 11.47
CA GLN A 1 9.98 35.50 12.93
C GLN A 1 8.69 34.83 13.39
N VAL A 2 8.74 33.90 14.34
CA VAL A 2 7.56 33.14 14.81
C VAL A 2 7.45 33.21 16.31
N PHE A 3 6.23 33.49 16.79
CA PHE A 3 5.92 33.66 18.20
C PHE A 3 4.65 32.93 18.60
N THR A 4 4.55 32.60 19.89
CA THR A 4 3.27 32.32 20.53
C THR A 4 2.53 33.62 20.84
N ARG A 5 1.22 33.54 21.03
CA ARG A 5 0.43 34.71 21.49
C ARG A 5 0.88 35.24 22.86
N ALA A 6 1.55 34.43 23.67
CA ALA A 6 2.08 34.83 24.97
C ALA A 6 3.41 35.59 24.90
N GLY A 7 4.01 35.75 23.72
CA GLY A 7 5.28 36.46 23.53
C GLY A 7 6.52 35.57 23.57
N LYS A 8 6.36 34.24 23.54
CA LYS A 8 7.49 33.31 23.43
C LYS A 8 7.97 33.30 21.98
N GLN A 9 9.22 33.65 21.73
CA GLN A 9 9.82 33.55 20.40
C GLN A 9 10.29 32.12 20.16
N LEU A 10 9.79 31.52 19.08
CA LEU A 10 10.12 30.16 18.69
C LEU A 10 11.21 30.15 17.61
N TYR A 11 11.16 31.10 16.67
CA TYR A 11 12.12 31.16 15.57
C TYR A 11 12.39 32.59 15.07
N GLY A 12 13.64 32.85 14.70
CA GLY A 12 14.12 34.10 14.10
C GLY A 12 15.24 34.76 14.89
N SER A 13 15.53 36.01 14.57
CA SER A 13 16.52 36.81 15.29
C SER A 13 15.94 37.33 16.61
N ALA A 14 16.72 37.31 17.68
CA ALA A 14 16.29 37.89 18.95
C ALA A 14 16.00 39.39 18.79
N LEU A 15 14.86 39.85 19.28
CA LEU A 15 14.41 41.23 19.18
C LEU A 15 15.18 42.17 20.11
N THR A 16 15.54 43.34 19.61
CA THR A 16 16.00 44.48 20.41
C THR A 16 14.85 45.11 21.21
N SER A 17 15.14 45.89 22.24
CA SER A 17 14.10 46.54 23.08
C SER A 17 13.15 47.45 22.29
N SER A 18 13.65 48.10 21.23
CA SER A 18 12.84 48.91 20.32
C SER A 18 11.87 48.04 19.51
N GLU A 19 12.37 46.94 18.94
CA GLU A 19 11.56 46.00 18.17
C GLU A 19 10.53 45.27 19.03
N GLN A 20 10.88 44.93 20.28
CA GLN A 20 9.93 44.36 21.24
C GLN A 20 8.75 45.29 21.48
N THR A 21 9.01 46.59 21.65
CA THR A 21 7.96 47.60 21.87
C THR A 21 7.06 47.76 20.65
N ALA A 22 7.63 47.67 19.45
CA ALA A 22 6.90 47.79 18.20
C ALA A 22 6.09 46.53 17.86
N LEU A 23 6.65 45.34 18.11
CA LEU A 23 6.11 44.08 17.64
C LEU A 23 5.19 43.41 18.67
N ILE A 24 5.57 43.39 19.95
CA ILE A 24 4.84 42.68 21.01
C ILE A 24 3.71 43.58 21.54
N THR A 25 2.65 43.71 20.75
CA THR A 25 1.48 44.50 21.08
C THR A 25 0.21 43.70 20.86
N SER A 26 -0.85 44.02 21.60
CA SER A 26 -2.17 43.40 21.39
C SER A 26 -2.73 43.68 19.99
N GLY A 27 -2.38 44.84 19.40
CA GLY A 27 -2.73 45.18 18.01
C GLY A 27 -2.12 44.23 16.98
N ASN A 28 -0.95 43.66 17.26
CA ASN A 28 -0.29 42.67 16.42
C ASN A 28 -0.71 41.22 16.74
N GLY A 29 -1.75 41.01 17.55
CA GLY A 29 -2.31 39.70 17.86
C GLY A 29 -1.79 39.04 19.15
N PHE A 30 -0.82 39.64 19.83
CA PHE A 30 -0.33 39.15 21.12
C PHE A 30 -1.39 39.28 22.23
N SER A 31 -1.27 38.46 23.28
CA SER A 31 -2.06 38.62 24.50
C SER A 31 -1.76 39.97 25.15
N ALA A 32 -2.74 40.55 25.85
CA ALA A 32 -2.55 41.80 26.61
C ALA A 32 -1.48 41.67 27.72
N THR A 33 -1.20 40.45 28.17
CA THR A 33 -0.18 40.13 29.17
C THR A 33 1.09 39.53 28.55
N ALA A 34 1.22 39.54 27.22
CA ALA A 34 2.37 38.97 26.54
C ALA A 34 3.65 39.71 26.94
N ALA A 35 4.69 38.94 27.24
CA ALA A 35 6.02 39.45 27.52
C ALA A 35 7.01 38.73 26.61
N TYR A 36 7.93 39.49 26.02
CA TYR A 36 8.94 38.93 25.15
C TYR A 36 9.83 37.94 25.91
N ASP A 37 9.94 36.73 25.35
CA ASP A 37 10.79 35.68 25.90
C ASP A 37 11.48 34.93 24.76
N SER A 38 12.81 35.01 24.72
CA SER A 38 13.64 34.35 23.72
C SER A 38 14.24 33.02 24.18
N THR A 39 13.82 32.49 25.34
CA THR A 39 14.36 31.24 25.92
C THR A 39 14.30 30.08 24.94
N TYR A 40 13.24 30.00 24.14
CA TYR A 40 12.98 28.92 23.18
C TYR A 40 13.42 29.26 21.76
N ASN A 41 14.01 30.43 21.54
CA ASN A 41 14.30 30.92 20.20
C ASN A 41 15.35 30.04 19.51
N ASN A 42 14.99 29.48 18.35
CA ASN A 42 15.81 28.57 17.55
C ASN A 42 16.29 27.32 18.31
N GLN A 43 15.61 26.93 19.40
CA GLN A 43 15.93 25.73 20.15
C GLN A 43 15.34 24.48 19.47
N THR A 44 15.98 23.33 19.66
CA THR A 44 15.56 22.02 19.12
C THR A 44 15.54 20.94 20.20
N GLY A 45 14.79 19.86 19.98
CA GLY A 45 14.71 18.74 20.91
C GLY A 45 14.09 19.16 22.25
N SER A 46 14.59 18.62 23.38
CA SER A 46 14.02 18.87 24.71
C SER A 46 14.09 20.32 25.20
N ASN A 47 14.85 21.18 24.52
CA ASN A 47 14.92 22.61 24.83
C ASN A 47 13.92 23.44 24.01
N ALA A 48 13.26 22.83 23.03
CA ALA A 48 12.25 23.50 22.23
C ALA A 48 10.94 23.67 23.01
N TYR A 49 10.18 24.71 22.67
CA TYR A 49 8.87 24.93 23.26
C TYR A 49 7.90 23.82 22.83
N MET A 50 7.39 23.05 23.78
CA MET A 50 6.44 21.93 23.54
C MET A 50 6.90 20.94 22.46
N ASP A 51 8.20 20.60 22.46
CA ASP A 51 8.83 19.71 21.49
C ASP A 51 8.66 20.18 20.03
N ALA A 52 8.48 21.49 19.83
CA ALA A 52 8.40 22.06 18.49
C ALA A 52 9.70 21.84 17.71
N SER A 53 9.61 21.20 16.55
CA SER A 53 10.70 21.09 15.61
C SER A 53 10.53 22.12 14.50
N VAL A 54 11.48 23.05 14.44
CA VAL A 54 11.57 24.00 13.34
C VAL A 54 12.43 23.39 12.24
N THR A 55 11.91 23.36 11.02
CA THR A 55 12.71 23.08 9.82
C THR A 55 12.73 24.35 8.97
N VAL A 56 13.93 24.81 8.63
CA VAL A 56 14.11 25.88 7.65
C VAL A 56 14.95 25.34 6.53
N ALA A 57 14.42 25.40 5.33
CA ALA A 57 15.12 25.05 4.11
C ALA A 57 15.19 26.29 3.24
N ASN A 58 16.42 26.71 2.94
CA ASN A 58 16.65 27.60 1.81
C ASN A 58 16.59 26.71 0.58
N ALA A 59 15.78 27.09 -0.40
CA ALA A 59 15.67 26.30 -1.61
C ALA A 59 17.01 26.28 -2.37
N ASP A 60 17.25 25.23 -3.16
CA ASP A 60 18.48 25.06 -3.94
C ASP A 60 18.76 26.28 -4.85
N SER A 61 20.01 26.39 -5.34
CA SER A 61 20.46 27.46 -6.23
C SER A 61 19.54 27.62 -7.46
N GLY A 62 18.54 28.51 -7.37
CA GLY A 62 17.53 28.74 -8.41
C GLY A 62 16.10 28.98 -7.89
N ASP A 63 15.78 28.57 -6.67
CA ASP A 63 14.52 28.91 -6.01
C ASP A 63 14.79 29.96 -4.92
N THR A 64 14.12 31.11 -5.01
CA THR A 64 14.31 32.24 -4.10
C THR A 64 13.35 32.21 -2.92
N ARG A 65 12.57 31.14 -2.76
CA ARG A 65 11.62 30.98 -1.66
C ARG A 65 12.31 30.39 -0.43
N ASP A 66 12.01 30.99 0.72
CA ASP A 66 12.39 30.43 2.02
C ASP A 66 11.26 29.57 2.56
N TYR A 67 11.57 28.32 2.90
CA TYR A 67 10.61 27.42 3.53
C TYR A 67 10.81 27.40 5.04
N PHE A 68 9.71 27.65 5.75
CA PHE A 68 9.63 27.47 7.19
C PHE A 68 8.53 26.44 7.49
N ALA A 69 8.90 25.38 8.20
CA ALA A 69 7.96 24.39 8.71
C ALA A 69 8.14 24.24 10.21
N LEU A 70 7.02 24.05 10.91
CA LEU A 70 6.99 23.80 12.34
C LEU A 70 6.13 22.57 12.60
N ALA A 71 6.70 21.56 13.24
CA ALA A 71 5.98 20.37 13.69
C ALA A 71 6.08 20.25 15.20
N GLY A 72 5.14 19.53 15.82
CA GLY A 72 5.11 19.35 17.27
C GLY A 72 3.70 19.38 17.84
N SER A 73 3.57 19.16 19.15
CA SER A 73 2.27 19.16 19.85
C SER A 73 1.81 20.56 20.25
N LEU A 74 2.02 21.56 19.39
CA LEU A 74 1.64 22.94 19.62
C LEU A 74 0.13 23.08 19.45
N LYS A 75 -0.60 23.09 20.57
CA LYS A 75 -2.05 23.29 20.60
C LYS A 75 -2.40 24.76 20.87
N GLU A 76 -1.79 25.66 20.09
CA GLU A 76 -2.01 27.09 20.24
C GLU A 76 -1.81 27.85 18.92
N ASP A 77 -2.36 29.06 18.88
CA ASP A 77 -2.20 30.00 17.78
C ASP A 77 -0.76 30.54 17.73
N LEU A 78 -0.19 30.54 16.54
CA LEU A 78 1.12 31.12 16.27
C LEU A 78 0.99 32.41 15.48
N LEU A 79 1.86 33.36 15.80
CA LEU A 79 2.00 34.62 15.10
C LEU A 79 3.28 34.55 14.26
N VAL A 80 3.12 34.66 12.94
CA VAL A 80 4.23 34.68 11.98
C VAL A 80 4.37 36.09 11.44
N PHE A 81 5.55 36.68 11.65
CA PHE A 81 5.89 38.01 11.16
C PHE A 81 6.98 37.91 10.10
N VAL A 82 6.76 38.55 8.97
CA VAL A 82 7.81 38.81 7.99
C VAL A 82 8.32 40.21 8.22
N THR A 83 9.62 40.31 8.54
CA THR A 83 10.28 41.54 8.97
C THR A 83 11.51 41.77 8.10
N GLY A 84 11.75 43.02 7.68
CA GLY A 84 12.85 43.38 6.79
C GLY A 84 12.49 44.56 5.90
N ALA A 85 13.40 44.94 4.99
CA ALA A 85 13.13 45.94 3.96
C ALA A 85 12.67 45.25 2.66
N GLY A 86 11.67 45.82 1.99
CA GLY A 86 11.16 45.32 0.70
C GLY A 86 9.73 44.77 0.79
N THR A 87 9.32 44.05 -0.25
CA THR A 87 8.02 43.37 -0.35
C THR A 87 8.22 41.87 -0.18
N ALA A 88 7.32 41.23 0.56
CA ALA A 88 7.31 39.77 0.73
C ALA A 88 5.90 39.23 0.46
N GLU A 89 5.84 38.11 -0.24
CA GLU A 89 4.62 37.30 -0.38
C GLU A 89 4.74 36.09 0.54
N VAL A 90 3.68 35.80 1.28
CA VAL A 90 3.66 34.73 2.29
C VAL A 90 2.47 33.83 2.03
N SER A 91 2.73 32.55 1.86
CA SER A 91 1.71 31.50 1.83
C SER A 91 1.95 30.53 2.98
N GLY A 92 0.88 30.08 3.63
CA GLY A 92 0.95 29.09 4.70
C GLY A 92 -0.08 27.98 4.48
N GLN A 93 0.28 26.76 4.89
CA GLN A 93 -0.61 25.62 4.92
C GLN A 93 -0.55 24.98 6.31
N TRP A 94 -1.71 24.54 6.81
CA TRP A 94 -1.81 23.74 8.02
C TRP A 94 -2.11 22.28 7.67
N GLY A 95 -1.38 21.35 8.28
CA GLY A 95 -1.49 19.92 8.05
C GLY A 95 -0.25 19.33 7.38
N ASN A 96 -0.40 18.13 6.82
CA ASN A 96 0.70 17.48 6.12
C ASN A 96 1.08 18.29 4.89
N VAL A 97 2.36 18.68 4.78
CA VAL A 97 2.93 19.08 3.50
C VAL A 97 2.88 17.84 2.63
N ALA A 98 2.21 17.92 1.48
CA ALA A 98 2.20 16.80 0.54
C ALA A 98 3.64 16.39 0.26
N GLU A 99 3.94 15.10 0.36
CA GLU A 99 5.26 14.60 0.01
C GLU A 99 5.51 14.99 -1.43
N VAL A 100 6.49 15.86 -1.64
CA VAL A 100 6.74 16.40 -2.96
C VAL A 100 7.60 15.38 -3.70
N ASP A 101 6.97 14.56 -4.56
CA ASP A 101 7.74 13.72 -5.48
C ASP A 101 8.52 14.66 -6.42
N VAL A 102 9.84 14.64 -6.30
CA VAL A 102 10.75 15.43 -7.14
C VAL A 102 10.51 15.21 -8.65
N ARG A 103 9.98 14.05 -9.05
CA ARG A 103 9.57 13.77 -10.44
C ARG A 103 8.28 14.49 -10.82
N GLU A 104 7.37 14.69 -9.89
CA GLU A 104 6.17 15.53 -10.11
C GLU A 104 6.52 17.02 -10.13
N GLN A 105 7.55 17.46 -9.39
CA GLN A 105 8.04 18.84 -9.51
C GLN A 105 8.53 19.17 -10.92
N LEU A 106 9.23 18.24 -11.57
CA LEU A 106 9.63 18.38 -12.98
C LEU A 106 8.44 18.41 -13.95
N ARG A 107 7.27 17.93 -13.52
CA ARG A 107 6.03 17.95 -14.31
C ARG A 107 5.13 19.15 -14.00
N GLN A 108 5.55 20.06 -13.13
CA GLN A 108 4.76 21.25 -12.81
C GLN A 108 4.46 22.06 -14.09
N ASN A 109 3.21 22.48 -14.22
CA ASN A 109 2.78 23.26 -15.38
C ASN A 109 3.12 24.72 -15.15
N ILE A 110 4.15 25.21 -15.85
CA ILE A 110 4.69 26.56 -15.68
C ILE A 110 4.38 27.40 -16.91
N ASP A 111 3.90 28.61 -16.69
CA ASP A 111 3.77 29.63 -17.72
C ASP A 111 4.94 30.61 -17.63
N ILE A 112 5.58 30.87 -18.77
CA ILE A 112 6.60 31.90 -18.95
C ILE A 112 5.89 33.10 -19.57
N GLN A 113 5.81 34.21 -18.84
CA GLN A 113 5.25 35.46 -19.34
C GLN A 113 6.38 36.48 -19.51
N PHE A 114 6.61 36.94 -20.74
CA PHE A 114 7.56 38.00 -21.01
C PHE A 114 6.94 39.38 -20.78
N ALA A 115 7.78 40.33 -20.38
CA ALA A 115 7.39 41.72 -20.21
C ALA A 115 7.12 42.42 -21.55
N ALA A 116 6.54 43.61 -21.49
CA ALA A 116 6.22 44.42 -22.67
C ALA A 116 7.46 44.86 -23.47
N ASP A 117 8.66 44.78 -22.90
CA ASP A 117 9.93 45.08 -23.56
C ASP A 117 10.72 43.82 -23.97
N ALA A 118 10.16 42.63 -23.75
CA ALA A 118 10.79 41.33 -23.98
C ALA A 118 12.15 41.12 -23.27
N SER A 119 12.51 41.97 -22.30
CA SER A 119 13.81 41.94 -21.61
C SER A 119 13.79 41.17 -20.29
N SER A 120 12.59 40.78 -19.83
CA SER A 120 12.39 40.05 -18.58
C SER A 120 11.19 39.12 -18.68
N TYR A 121 11.14 38.15 -17.78
CA TYR A 121 10.09 37.14 -17.70
C TYR A 121 9.68 36.86 -16.26
N ILE A 122 8.45 36.37 -16.10
CA ILE A 122 7.91 35.80 -14.86
C ILE A 122 7.51 34.35 -15.15
N LEU A 123 7.90 33.45 -14.24
CA LEU A 123 7.45 32.06 -14.21
C LEU A 123 6.29 31.95 -13.23
N THR A 124 5.16 31.46 -13.70
CA THR A 124 3.93 31.30 -12.90
C THR A 124 3.50 29.83 -12.90
N ASP A 125 3.23 29.27 -11.73
CA ASP A 125 2.56 27.98 -11.62
C ASP A 125 1.12 28.14 -12.10
N SER A 126 0.77 27.50 -13.22
CA SER A 126 -0.56 27.60 -13.81
C SER A 126 -1.66 26.90 -13.00
N THR A 127 -1.31 26.03 -12.04
CA THR A 127 -2.27 25.34 -11.17
C THR A 127 -2.68 26.24 -10.01
N THR A 128 -1.70 26.87 -9.36
CA THR A 128 -1.91 27.70 -8.16
C THR A 128 -2.01 29.19 -8.47
N ASN A 129 -1.67 29.61 -9.69
CA ASN A 129 -1.49 31.01 -10.09
C ASN A 129 -0.45 31.76 -9.24
N THR A 130 0.56 31.04 -8.74
CA THR A 130 1.62 31.60 -7.91
C THR A 130 2.83 31.96 -8.77
N ASN A 131 3.40 33.14 -8.57
CA ASN A 131 4.67 33.51 -9.19
C ASN A 131 5.81 32.74 -8.52
N ILE A 132 6.48 31.88 -9.28
CA ILE A 132 7.53 30.99 -8.76
C ILE A 132 8.90 31.67 -8.85
N ALA A 133 9.16 32.37 -9.95
CA ALA A 133 10.43 33.06 -10.18
C ALA A 133 10.26 34.17 -11.22
N SER A 134 11.25 35.05 -11.31
CA SER A 134 11.37 36.04 -12.39
C SER A 134 12.83 36.23 -12.76
N GLY A 135 13.08 36.74 -13.96
CA GLY A 135 14.44 36.92 -14.46
C GLY A 135 14.51 37.90 -15.62
N THR A 136 15.75 38.25 -16.00
CA THR A 136 16.02 38.98 -17.24
C THR A 136 16.27 38.00 -18.38
N TYR A 137 15.91 38.40 -19.59
CA TYR A 137 16.10 37.62 -20.80
C TYR A 137 16.97 38.39 -21.80
N THR A 138 17.98 37.72 -22.31
CA THR A 138 18.77 38.19 -23.46
C THR A 138 18.55 37.22 -24.61
N ALA A 139 18.30 37.75 -25.81
CA ALA A 139 18.04 36.93 -26.98
C ALA A 139 19.17 35.91 -27.22
N GLY A 140 18.78 34.64 -27.40
CA GLY A 140 19.71 33.52 -27.58
C GLY A 140 20.13 32.82 -26.29
N ASN A 141 19.83 33.38 -25.11
CA ASN A 141 20.06 32.70 -23.84
C ASN A 141 18.95 31.68 -23.53
N THR A 142 19.27 30.76 -22.63
CA THR A 142 18.33 29.80 -22.07
C THR A 142 17.66 30.34 -20.80
N ILE A 143 16.46 29.86 -20.54
CA ILE A 143 15.80 29.96 -19.23
C ILE A 143 15.93 28.60 -18.55
N GLU A 144 16.47 28.59 -17.33
CA GLU A 144 16.63 27.40 -16.52
C GLU A 144 15.81 27.55 -15.24
N HIS A 145 15.03 26.52 -14.93
CA HIS A 145 14.29 26.44 -13.68
C HIS A 145 14.03 24.99 -13.34
N ASN A 146 14.20 24.61 -12.08
CA ASN A 146 13.88 23.28 -11.57
C ASN A 146 14.38 22.13 -12.51
N GLY A 147 15.65 22.21 -12.95
CA GLY A 147 16.29 21.18 -13.77
C GLY A 147 15.88 21.12 -15.26
N TRP A 148 14.90 21.90 -15.71
CA TRP A 148 14.58 22.03 -17.14
C TRP A 148 15.20 23.28 -17.74
N THR A 149 15.44 23.23 -19.05
CA THR A 149 16.03 24.32 -19.85
C THR A 149 15.13 24.60 -21.05
N VAL A 150 14.82 25.88 -21.28
CA VAL A 150 14.11 26.34 -22.48
C VAL A 150 15.00 27.27 -23.28
N SER A 151 15.09 27.03 -24.58
CA SER A 151 15.67 27.93 -25.58
C SER A 151 14.60 28.33 -26.60
N PHE A 152 14.80 29.48 -27.24
CA PHE A 152 13.88 30.00 -28.24
C PHE A 152 14.63 30.23 -29.55
N ASP A 153 14.13 29.64 -30.63
CA ASP A 153 14.75 29.79 -31.95
C ASP A 153 14.38 31.13 -32.62
N ALA A 154 13.24 31.70 -32.23
CA ALA A 154 12.75 32.99 -32.73
C ALA A 154 12.91 34.10 -31.67
N PRO A 155 13.08 35.37 -32.08
CA PRO A 155 13.14 36.49 -31.15
C PRO A 155 11.82 36.64 -30.39
N ILE A 156 11.92 36.68 -29.07
CA ILE A 156 10.80 36.96 -28.17
C ILE A 156 10.23 38.35 -28.43
N GLN A 157 8.89 38.44 -28.49
CA GLN A 157 8.15 39.68 -28.64
C GLN A 157 7.55 40.16 -27.31
N ALA A 158 7.14 41.42 -27.31
CA ALA A 158 6.46 42.05 -26.20
C ALA A 158 5.22 41.25 -25.76
N ASN A 159 5.17 40.90 -24.48
CA ASN A 159 4.07 40.14 -23.85
C ASN A 159 3.89 38.70 -24.35
N ASP A 160 4.89 38.11 -24.99
CA ASP A 160 4.83 36.70 -25.35
C ASP A 160 4.59 35.81 -24.13
N LYS A 161 3.80 34.75 -24.33
CA LYS A 161 3.50 33.76 -23.31
C LYS A 161 3.77 32.36 -23.83
N PHE A 162 4.55 31.59 -23.07
CA PHE A 162 4.84 30.20 -23.37
C PHE A 162 4.41 29.32 -22.20
N SER A 163 4.07 28.08 -22.51
CA SER A 163 3.60 27.11 -21.53
C SER A 163 4.51 25.88 -21.55
N VAL A 164 5.22 25.66 -20.45
CA VAL A 164 5.95 24.43 -20.18
C VAL A 164 5.00 23.49 -19.45
N ARG A 165 4.83 22.27 -19.96
CA ARG A 165 3.89 21.29 -19.43
C ARG A 165 4.58 19.97 -19.20
N GLY A 166 4.20 19.29 -18.12
CA GLY A 166 4.65 17.94 -17.85
C GLY A 166 4.25 16.99 -18.98
N ASN A 167 5.21 16.19 -19.44
CA ASN A 167 4.93 15.15 -20.42
C ASN A 167 4.07 14.04 -19.79
N SER A 168 2.84 13.89 -20.29
CA SER A 168 1.85 12.96 -19.72
C SER A 168 1.47 11.81 -20.66
N ALA A 169 2.05 11.72 -21.88
CA ALA A 169 1.55 10.76 -22.89
C ALA A 169 2.59 10.24 -23.91
N GLN A 170 3.91 10.44 -23.72
CA GLN A 170 4.90 9.94 -24.68
C GLN A 170 5.39 8.50 -24.37
N ALA A 171 5.92 7.85 -25.42
CA ALA A 171 6.55 6.54 -25.33
C ALA A 171 7.72 6.56 -24.32
N GLY A 172 7.81 5.50 -23.49
CA GLY A 172 8.82 5.38 -22.42
C GLY A 172 8.28 5.70 -21.02
N ASP A 173 7.02 6.12 -20.90
CA ASP A 173 6.36 6.33 -19.61
C ASP A 173 6.04 5.00 -18.90
N ASN A 174 6.62 4.80 -17.72
CA ASN A 174 6.43 3.61 -16.89
C ASN A 174 5.43 3.80 -15.73
N ARG A 175 4.65 4.88 -15.69
CA ARG A 175 3.69 5.15 -14.61
C ARG A 175 2.66 4.03 -14.41
N ASN A 176 2.23 3.36 -15.48
CA ASN A 176 1.34 2.20 -15.34
C ASN A 176 2.02 1.01 -14.65
N LEU A 177 3.32 0.80 -14.90
CA LEU A 177 4.11 -0.22 -14.21
C LEU A 177 4.33 0.17 -12.75
N LEU A 178 4.61 1.44 -12.47
CA LEU A 178 4.72 1.93 -11.10
C LEU A 178 3.42 1.74 -10.32
N LYS A 179 2.27 2.08 -10.91
CA LYS A 179 0.96 1.81 -10.32
C LYS A 179 0.73 0.32 -10.08
N LEU A 180 1.15 -0.54 -11.01
CA LEU A 180 1.03 -1.99 -10.81
C LEU A 180 1.88 -2.49 -9.64
N ILE A 181 3.09 -1.94 -9.48
CA ILE A 181 3.97 -2.23 -8.33
C ILE A 181 3.34 -1.70 -7.04
N GLU A 182 2.77 -0.50 -7.03
CA GLU A 182 2.06 0.05 -5.86
C GLU A 182 0.87 -0.83 -5.45
N LEU A 183 0.15 -1.44 -6.40
CA LEU A 183 -0.93 -2.38 -6.08
C LEU A 183 -0.42 -3.64 -5.37
N GLN A 184 0.84 -4.05 -5.59
CA GLN A 184 1.42 -5.22 -4.93
C GLN A 184 1.48 -5.04 -3.42
N ASP A 185 1.85 -3.84 -2.95
CA ASP A 185 2.03 -3.50 -1.53
C ASP A 185 0.77 -2.90 -0.88
N ASN A 186 -0.29 -2.68 -1.67
CA ASN A 186 -1.50 -2.04 -1.20
C ASN A 186 -2.39 -3.02 -0.40
N LYS A 187 -2.42 -2.82 0.92
CA LYS A 187 -3.18 -3.63 1.88
C LYS A 187 -4.69 -3.35 1.90
N ASP A 188 -5.12 -2.23 1.33
CA ASP A 188 -6.53 -1.80 1.36
C ASP A 188 -7.36 -2.51 0.29
N ILE A 189 -6.74 -2.93 -0.82
CA ILE A 189 -7.42 -3.63 -1.94
C ILE A 189 -8.15 -4.87 -1.45
N PHE A 190 -7.57 -5.58 -0.49
CA PHE A 190 -8.12 -6.81 0.06
C PHE A 190 -8.87 -6.59 1.36
N SER A 191 -9.44 -5.39 1.58
CA SER A 191 -10.23 -5.07 2.76
C SER A 191 -9.48 -5.33 4.08
N GLY A 192 -8.18 -5.04 4.11
CA GLY A 192 -7.33 -5.23 5.28
C GLY A 192 -6.84 -6.67 5.51
N ARG A 193 -7.06 -7.60 4.57
CA ARG A 193 -6.50 -8.97 4.65
C ARG A 193 -4.99 -9.05 4.45
N GLY A 194 -4.36 -7.95 4.04
CA GLY A 194 -2.93 -7.90 3.75
C GLY A 194 -2.63 -7.47 2.32
N ASP A 195 -1.36 -7.48 1.97
CA ASP A 195 -0.87 -7.22 0.62
C ASP A 195 -1.09 -8.43 -0.31
N PHE A 196 -0.71 -8.30 -1.58
CA PHE A 196 -0.92 -9.37 -2.56
C PHE A 196 -0.20 -10.67 -2.18
N THR A 197 0.99 -10.58 -1.60
CA THR A 197 1.80 -11.74 -1.21
C THR A 197 1.19 -12.45 0.00
N GLU A 198 0.72 -11.67 0.98
CA GLU A 198 0.02 -12.19 2.17
C GLU A 198 -1.25 -12.95 1.76
N VAL A 199 -2.10 -12.34 0.92
CA VAL A 199 -3.35 -12.97 0.45
C VAL A 199 -3.08 -14.19 -0.43
N TYR A 200 -2.08 -14.13 -1.31
CA TYR A 200 -1.68 -15.29 -2.11
C TYR A 200 -1.21 -16.45 -1.23
N THR A 201 -0.42 -16.16 -0.20
CA THR A 201 0.08 -17.17 0.74
C THR A 201 -1.05 -17.80 1.55
N ASP A 202 -2.03 -17.00 1.99
CA ASP A 202 -3.25 -17.45 2.67
C ASP A 202 -4.04 -18.45 1.81
N ILE A 203 -4.31 -18.10 0.54
CA ILE A 203 -5.04 -18.97 -0.40
C ILE A 203 -4.32 -20.30 -0.64
N ILE A 204 -3.00 -20.27 -0.83
CA ILE A 204 -2.22 -21.49 -1.03
C ILE A 204 -2.15 -22.33 0.27
N GLY A 205 -2.12 -21.68 1.44
CA GLY A 205 -2.23 -22.33 2.74
C GLY A 205 -3.56 -23.08 2.90
N ASP A 206 -4.67 -22.42 2.60
CA ASP A 206 -6.02 -23.01 2.63
C ASP A 206 -6.14 -24.20 1.67
N LEU A 207 -5.62 -24.07 0.45
CA LEU A 207 -5.59 -25.16 -0.52
C LEU A 207 -4.78 -26.35 0.01
N GLY A 208 -3.60 -26.08 0.58
CA GLY A 208 -2.75 -27.10 1.19
C GLY A 208 -3.47 -27.84 2.33
N TYR A 209 -4.14 -27.11 3.21
CA TYR A 209 -4.96 -27.69 4.28
C TYR A 209 -6.09 -28.57 3.73
N SER A 210 -6.82 -28.08 2.72
CA SER A 210 -7.93 -28.82 2.08
C SER A 210 -7.46 -30.13 1.43
N VAL A 211 -6.28 -30.13 0.78
CA VAL A 211 -5.69 -31.33 0.17
C VAL A 211 -5.34 -32.36 1.23
N VAL A 212 -4.69 -31.94 2.33
CA VAL A 212 -4.33 -32.84 3.44
C VAL A 212 -5.60 -33.41 4.09
N GLN A 213 -6.59 -32.57 4.37
CA GLN A 213 -7.88 -32.99 4.93
C GLN A 213 -8.58 -34.01 4.03
N SER A 214 -8.57 -33.78 2.71
CA SER A 214 -9.16 -34.69 1.73
C SER A 214 -8.44 -36.05 1.69
N ALA A 215 -7.10 -36.05 1.79
CA ALA A 215 -6.33 -37.28 1.87
C ALA A 215 -6.64 -38.09 3.13
N VAL A 216 -6.71 -37.44 4.30
CA VAL A 216 -7.10 -38.09 5.55
C VAL A 216 -8.53 -38.65 5.47
N SER A 217 -9.46 -37.90 4.87
CA SER A 217 -10.84 -38.37 4.68
C SER A 217 -10.91 -39.59 3.75
N ARG A 218 -10.14 -39.58 2.66
CA ARG A 218 -10.02 -40.73 1.75
C ARG A 218 -9.50 -41.96 2.49
N ASP A 219 -8.45 -41.81 3.30
CA ASP A 219 -7.87 -42.94 4.04
C ASP A 219 -8.85 -43.50 5.07
N ALA A 220 -9.60 -42.63 5.76
CA ALA A 220 -10.68 -43.06 6.66
C ALA A 220 -11.80 -43.80 5.91
N GLN A 221 -12.20 -43.32 4.73
CA GLN A 221 -13.20 -43.99 3.89
C GLN A 221 -12.71 -45.35 3.38
N GLN A 222 -11.43 -45.48 3.06
CA GLN A 222 -10.84 -46.76 2.68
C GLN A 222 -10.92 -47.78 3.82
N ILE A 223 -10.63 -47.36 5.07
CA ILE A 223 -10.77 -48.23 6.24
C ILE A 223 -12.22 -48.70 6.41
N ILE A 224 -13.19 -47.79 6.26
CA ILE A 224 -14.62 -48.15 6.33
C ILE A 224 -15.00 -49.13 5.22
N PHE A 225 -14.50 -48.91 4.00
CA PHE A 225 -14.72 -49.80 2.86
C PHE A 225 -14.18 -51.21 3.16
N ASP A 226 -12.93 -51.31 3.62
CA ASP A 226 -12.27 -52.58 3.93
C ASP A 226 -13.02 -53.35 5.03
N GLN A 227 -13.48 -52.65 6.08
CA GLN A 227 -14.29 -53.23 7.15
C GLN A 227 -15.65 -53.73 6.64
N ALA A 228 -16.33 -52.94 5.80
CA ALA A 228 -17.60 -53.34 5.21
C ALA A 228 -17.45 -54.55 4.29
N GLN A 229 -16.37 -54.61 3.52
CA GLN A 229 -16.03 -55.75 2.68
C GLN A 229 -15.78 -57.01 3.53
N ALA A 230 -14.94 -56.91 4.55
CA ALA A 230 -14.68 -58.03 5.46
C ALA A 230 -15.96 -58.54 6.15
N LYS A 231 -16.86 -57.64 6.55
CA LYS A 231 -18.14 -58.01 7.18
C LYS A 231 -19.10 -58.70 6.20
N ARG A 232 -19.14 -58.23 4.96
CA ARG A 232 -19.89 -58.87 3.88
C ARG A 232 -19.35 -60.27 3.63
N ASP A 233 -18.03 -60.40 3.52
CA ASP A 233 -17.39 -61.69 3.25
C ASP A 233 -17.59 -62.66 4.44
N GLU A 234 -17.57 -62.21 5.69
CA GLU A 234 -17.93 -63.06 6.85
C GLU A 234 -19.34 -63.67 6.74
N THR A 235 -20.31 -62.95 6.17
CA THR A 235 -21.71 -63.39 6.10
C THR A 235 -22.03 -64.15 4.82
N SER A 236 -21.39 -63.77 3.71
CA SER A 236 -21.76 -64.24 2.36
C SER A 236 -20.62 -64.92 1.62
N ALA A 237 -19.42 -65.00 2.19
CA ALA A 237 -18.36 -65.79 1.60
C ALA A 237 -18.67 -67.28 1.77
N VAL A 238 -18.50 -67.99 0.67
CA VAL A 238 -18.61 -69.43 0.61
C VAL A 238 -17.27 -70.01 1.07
N SER A 239 -17.30 -70.88 2.09
CA SER A 239 -16.12 -71.62 2.50
C SER A 239 -15.94 -72.84 1.60
N LEU A 240 -14.87 -72.87 0.80
CA LEU A 240 -14.57 -74.01 -0.08
C LEU A 240 -14.39 -75.32 0.69
N ASP A 241 -13.92 -75.28 1.92
CA ASP A 241 -13.77 -76.45 2.78
C ASP A 241 -15.14 -76.96 3.28
N GLU A 242 -16.06 -76.05 3.58
CA GLU A 242 -17.42 -76.40 3.99
C GLU A 242 -18.23 -76.93 2.80
N GLU A 243 -18.13 -76.29 1.63
CA GLU A 243 -18.69 -76.83 0.39
C GLU A 243 -18.07 -78.17 0.01
N ALA A 244 -16.75 -78.38 0.21
CA ALA A 244 -16.11 -79.66 -0.04
C ALA A 244 -16.58 -80.75 0.93
N ALA A 245 -16.76 -80.41 2.21
CA ALA A 245 -17.30 -81.34 3.21
C ALA A 245 -18.76 -81.70 2.89
N ASP A 246 -19.59 -80.73 2.50
CA ASP A 246 -20.95 -80.98 2.06
C ASP A 246 -21.02 -81.79 0.77
N MET A 247 -20.14 -81.51 -0.20
CA MET A 247 -19.99 -82.32 -1.41
C MET A 247 -19.63 -83.77 -1.08
N LEU A 248 -18.67 -84.01 -0.19
CA LEU A 248 -18.31 -85.35 0.27
C LEU A 248 -19.48 -86.03 0.98
N ARG A 249 -20.21 -85.31 1.83
CA ARG A 249 -21.41 -85.81 2.51
C ARG A 249 -22.50 -86.20 1.52
N TYR A 250 -22.77 -85.37 0.50
CA TYR A 250 -23.74 -85.68 -0.55
C TYR A 250 -23.30 -86.87 -1.40
N GLN A 251 -22.02 -86.98 -1.73
CA GLN A 251 -21.46 -88.14 -2.43
C GLN A 251 -21.63 -89.43 -1.62
N GLN A 252 -21.34 -89.40 -0.31
CA GLN A 252 -21.54 -90.55 0.58
C GLN A 252 -23.01 -90.93 0.71
N ALA A 253 -23.90 -89.94 0.88
CA ALA A 253 -25.35 -90.16 0.95
C ALA A 253 -25.90 -90.75 -0.35
N TYR A 254 -25.39 -90.32 -1.51
CA TYR A 254 -25.74 -90.87 -2.81
C TYR A 254 -25.29 -92.34 -2.94
N GLN A 255 -24.04 -92.64 -2.57
CA GLN A 255 -23.52 -94.02 -2.57
C GLN A 255 -24.31 -94.93 -1.61
N ALA A 256 -24.62 -94.46 -0.40
CA ALA A 256 -25.45 -95.19 0.56
C ALA A 256 -26.86 -95.44 0.01
N SER A 257 -27.47 -94.44 -0.63
CA SER A 257 -28.78 -94.60 -1.29
C SER A 257 -28.74 -95.62 -2.42
N ALA A 258 -27.69 -95.60 -3.25
CA ALA A 258 -27.47 -96.60 -4.29
C ALA A 258 -27.30 -98.02 -3.72
N GLN A 259 -26.61 -98.17 -2.59
CA GLN A 259 -26.44 -99.45 -1.89
C GLN A 259 -27.75 -99.96 -1.29
N ILE A 260 -28.58 -99.07 -0.72
CA ILE A 260 -29.93 -99.40 -0.25
C ILE A 260 -30.78 -99.90 -1.42
N ILE A 261 -30.77 -99.21 -2.57
CA ILE A 261 -31.50 -99.64 -3.77
C ILE A 261 -30.98 -101.00 -4.27
N SER A 262 -29.67 -101.19 -4.31
CA SER A 262 -29.05 -102.47 -4.71
C SER A 262 -29.47 -103.62 -3.77
N THR A 263 -29.49 -103.36 -2.46
CA THR A 263 -29.90 -104.35 -1.45
C THR A 263 -31.39 -104.64 -1.52
N ALA A 264 -32.23 -103.61 -1.70
CA ALA A 264 -33.66 -103.77 -1.91
C ALA A 264 -33.96 -104.57 -3.18
N THR A 265 -33.23 -104.32 -4.29
CA THR A 265 -33.33 -105.09 -5.53
C THR A 265 -32.96 -106.56 -5.28
N LYS A 266 -31.84 -106.82 -4.59
CA LYS A 266 -31.44 -108.19 -4.22
C LYS A 266 -32.46 -108.90 -3.33
N LEU A 267 -33.05 -108.21 -2.35
CA LEU A 267 -34.10 -108.77 -1.51
C LEU A 267 -35.36 -109.08 -2.33
N PHE A 268 -35.73 -108.18 -3.25
CA PHE A 268 -36.85 -108.37 -4.17
C PHE A 268 -36.63 -109.58 -5.09
N ASP A 269 -35.45 -109.70 -5.69
CA ASP A 269 -35.07 -110.84 -6.52
C ASP A 269 -35.03 -112.16 -5.73
N THR A 270 -34.55 -112.12 -4.48
CA THR A 270 -34.52 -113.31 -3.59
C THR A 270 -35.93 -113.77 -3.24
N ILE A 271 -36.86 -112.85 -2.95
CA ILE A 271 -38.27 -113.18 -2.71
C ILE A 271 -38.92 -113.76 -3.97
N LEU A 272 -38.61 -113.24 -5.16
CA LEU A 272 -39.13 -113.76 -6.43
C LEU A 272 -38.51 -115.10 -6.84
N GLY A 273 -37.26 -115.35 -6.46
CA GLY A 273 -36.50 -116.57 -6.76
C GLY A 273 -36.83 -117.77 -5.89
N ILE A 274 -37.57 -117.61 -4.79
CA ILE A 274 -38.13 -118.71 -4.00
C ILE A 274 -39.39 -119.22 -4.74
N ARG A 275 -39.19 -120.16 -5.67
CA ARG A 275 -40.24 -121.01 -6.26
C ARG A 275 -39.72 -122.43 -6.41
#